data_AF-A0A1Y5EGI2-F1
#
_entry.id   AF-A0A1Y5EGI2-F1
#
_cell.length_a   1.000
_cell.length_b   1.000
_cell.length_c   1.000
_cell.angle_alpha   90.00
_cell.angle_beta   90.00
_cell.angle_gamma   90.00
#
_symmetry.space_group_name_H-M   'P 1'
#
loop_
_entity.id
_entity.type
_entity.pdbx_description
1 polymer ?
#
loop_
_entity_poly.entity_id
_entity_poly.type
_entity_poly.pdbx_seq_one_letter_code
_entity_poly.pdbx_strand_id
1 'polypeptide(L)'
;MSDTPSYLQDASDLLTKDGFATGETWYHGTSSSLASSIESDGLKRSGDRAMKQAAKSTMATIGNSYTESVEPVFLTQSKELAYYWAEQTVRERSVRFEGDETAVVFAIKLPEEHNAKVLPDVGAASLLMVKEGESYMLYVAKLYQDCDAGELDIDLMKAGRLEYLNKLGMAYINQDIDAEFVSVVAS
;
A
#
# COMPACT_ATOMS: atom_id res chain seq x y z
N MET A 1 -10.90 -11.18 -14.44
CA MET A 1 -11.53 -10.00 -13.83
C MET A 1 -10.78 -9.77 -12.53
N SER A 2 -10.28 -8.56 -12.26
CA SER A 2 -9.81 -8.26 -10.91
C SER A 2 -11.04 -8.29 -10.00
N ASP A 3 -10.91 -8.84 -8.79
CA ASP A 3 -11.99 -8.83 -7.79
C ASP A 3 -12.18 -7.43 -7.18
N THR A 4 -11.40 -6.44 -7.64
CA THR A 4 -11.50 -5.03 -7.29
C THR A 4 -12.87 -4.47 -7.67
N PRO A 5 -13.59 -3.81 -6.74
CA PRO A 5 -14.84 -3.12 -7.05
C PRO A 5 -14.70 -2.09 -8.16
N SER A 6 -15.67 -2.02 -9.08
CA SER A 6 -15.58 -1.19 -10.29
C SER A 6 -15.37 0.31 -10.03
N TYR A 7 -15.81 0.83 -8.88
CA TYR A 7 -15.62 2.24 -8.50
C TYR A 7 -14.19 2.55 -8.00
N LEU A 8 -13.39 1.50 -7.73
CA LEU A 8 -11.97 1.57 -7.37
C LEU A 8 -11.05 1.27 -8.55
N GLN A 9 -11.56 0.68 -9.63
CA GLN A 9 -10.81 0.41 -10.86
C GLN A 9 -10.49 1.72 -11.59
N ASP A 10 -9.38 2.35 -11.22
CA ASP A 10 -8.88 3.59 -11.84
C ASP A 10 -7.60 3.39 -12.66
N ALA A 11 -7.12 2.15 -12.77
CA ALA A 11 -5.94 1.84 -13.57
C ALA A 11 -6.14 2.22 -15.05
N SER A 12 -7.33 2.04 -15.63
CA SER A 12 -7.61 2.41 -17.03
C SER A 12 -7.44 3.91 -17.32
N ASP A 13 -7.60 4.75 -16.29
CA ASP A 13 -7.48 6.20 -16.41
C ASP A 13 -6.05 6.69 -16.13
N LEU A 14 -5.26 5.90 -15.38
CA LEU A 14 -3.95 6.30 -14.86
C LEU A 14 -2.77 5.58 -15.52
N LEU A 15 -2.98 4.36 -16.01
CA LEU A 15 -1.93 3.47 -16.47
C LEU A 15 -1.71 3.60 -17.97
N THR A 16 -0.47 3.89 -18.34
CA THR A 16 -0.01 3.92 -19.73
C THR A 16 1.19 3.00 -19.90
N LYS A 17 1.74 2.93 -21.12
CA LYS A 17 3.00 2.21 -21.39
C LYS A 17 4.18 2.71 -20.55
N ASP A 18 4.15 3.98 -20.14
CA ASP A 18 5.18 4.57 -19.29
C ASP A 18 4.94 4.34 -17.79
N GLY A 19 3.82 3.70 -17.44
CA GLY A 19 3.38 3.43 -16.07
C GLY A 19 2.22 4.30 -15.60
N PHE A 20 1.96 4.23 -14.30
CA PHE A 20 0.97 5.01 -13.56
C PHE A 20 1.36 6.49 -13.51
N ALA A 21 0.45 7.35 -13.96
CA ALA A 21 0.58 8.79 -13.82
C ALA A 21 0.55 9.19 -12.32
N THR A 22 1.38 10.18 -11.95
CA THR A 22 1.36 10.75 -10.60
C THR A 22 0.48 11.99 -10.58
N GLY A 23 -0.52 12.00 -9.70
CA GLY A 23 -1.43 13.13 -9.46
C GLY A 23 -1.16 13.83 -8.12
N GLU A 24 -2.13 14.65 -7.71
CA GLU A 24 -2.10 15.37 -6.41
C GLU A 24 -2.69 14.56 -5.24
N THR A 25 -3.32 13.42 -5.54
CA THR A 25 -3.95 12.55 -4.55
C THR A 25 -3.22 11.21 -4.52
N TRP A 26 -2.88 10.77 -3.31
CA TRP A 26 -2.38 9.42 -3.05
C TRP A 26 -3.46 8.57 -2.40
N TYR A 27 -3.25 7.27 -2.40
CA TYR A 27 -4.15 6.32 -1.76
C TYR A 27 -3.42 5.39 -0.81
N HIS A 28 -4.11 5.00 0.25
CA HIS A 28 -3.64 4.03 1.24
C HIS A 28 -4.73 3.00 1.50
N GLY A 29 -4.38 1.73 1.36
CA GLY A 29 -5.28 0.60 1.62
C GLY A 29 -5.01 -0.02 2.98
N THR A 30 -6.06 -0.37 3.71
CA THR A 30 -5.94 -0.96 5.04
C THR A 30 -7.19 -1.76 5.42
N SER A 31 -7.23 -2.28 6.65
CA SER A 31 -8.38 -3.00 7.20
C SER A 31 -9.38 -2.05 7.89
N SER A 32 -10.68 -2.39 7.84
CA SER A 32 -11.76 -1.69 8.54
C SER A 32 -11.57 -1.62 10.05
N SER A 33 -10.82 -2.54 10.65
CA SER A 33 -10.46 -2.48 12.07
C SER A 33 -9.56 -1.29 12.43
N LEU A 34 -8.85 -0.73 11.44
CA LEU A 34 -7.94 0.40 11.60
C LEU A 34 -8.59 1.73 11.19
N ALA A 35 -9.73 1.68 10.51
CA ALA A 35 -10.36 2.85 9.90
C ALA A 35 -10.63 3.97 10.92
N SER A 36 -11.30 3.68 12.03
CA SER A 36 -11.64 4.70 13.03
C SER A 36 -10.41 5.38 13.64
N SER A 37 -9.31 4.64 13.83
CA SER A 37 -8.06 5.23 14.33
C SER A 37 -7.37 6.11 13.30
N ILE A 38 -7.47 5.77 12.02
CA ILE A 38 -6.92 6.56 10.93
C ILE A 38 -7.75 7.82 10.70
N GLU A 39 -9.07 7.73 10.83
CA GLU A 39 -9.95 8.90 10.74
C GLU A 39 -9.76 9.87 11.92
N SER A 40 -9.42 9.37 13.11
CA SER A 40 -9.19 10.23 14.28
C SER A 40 -7.77 10.81 14.35
N ASP A 41 -6.77 9.97 14.09
CA ASP A 41 -5.37 10.28 14.37
C ASP A 41 -4.57 10.53 13.08
N GLY A 42 -5.09 10.11 11.92
CA GLY A 42 -4.38 10.09 10.65
C GLY A 42 -3.53 8.83 10.47
N LEU A 43 -2.70 8.81 9.43
CA LEU A 43 -1.80 7.69 9.16
C LEU A 43 -0.51 7.87 9.96
N LYS A 44 -0.29 6.98 10.92
CA LYS A 44 0.91 7.00 11.77
C LYS A 44 1.92 5.96 11.33
N ARG A 45 3.19 6.34 11.36
CA ARG A 45 4.37 5.48 11.13
C ARG A 45 4.54 4.36 12.15
N SER A 46 3.80 4.40 13.25
CA SER A 46 3.65 3.25 14.14
C SER A 46 3.00 2.06 13.44
N GLY A 47 2.29 2.28 12.32
CA GLY A 47 1.58 1.24 11.58
C GLY A 47 0.52 0.54 12.44
N ASP A 48 0.23 -0.71 12.11
CA ASP A 48 -0.69 -1.55 12.87
C ASP A 48 -0.07 -1.97 14.22
N ARG A 49 -0.38 -1.20 15.25
CA ARG A 49 0.11 -1.42 16.62
C ARG A 49 -0.36 -2.77 17.19
N ALA A 50 -1.53 -3.26 16.79
CA ALA A 50 -2.05 -4.53 17.27
C ALA A 50 -1.22 -5.69 16.69
N MET A 51 -0.91 -5.64 15.39
CA MET A 51 -0.02 -6.63 14.74
C MET A 51 1.40 -6.59 15.34
N LYS A 52 1.97 -5.40 15.56
CA LYS A 52 3.30 -5.26 16.21
C LYS A 52 3.29 -5.86 17.61
N GLN A 53 2.25 -5.62 18.39
CA GLN A 53 2.10 -6.21 19.71
C GLN A 53 1.96 -7.74 19.65
N ALA A 54 1.20 -8.28 18.70
CA ALA A 54 1.07 -9.73 18.51
C ALA A 54 2.40 -10.38 18.11
N ALA A 55 3.18 -9.74 17.22
CA ALA A 55 4.51 -10.18 16.84
C ALA A 55 5.47 -10.18 18.05
N LYS A 56 5.49 -9.09 18.81
CA LYS A 56 6.27 -8.97 20.05
C LYS A 56 5.95 -10.06 21.06
N SER A 57 4.66 -10.31 21.31
CA SER A 57 4.22 -11.38 22.22
C SER A 57 4.64 -12.77 21.73
N THR A 58 4.59 -13.01 20.42
CA THR A 58 5.02 -14.28 19.81
C THR A 58 6.53 -14.51 20.01
N MET A 59 7.35 -13.49 19.73
CA MET A 59 8.81 -13.57 19.91
C MET A 59 9.20 -13.78 21.38
N ALA A 60 8.55 -13.07 22.30
CA ALA A 60 8.77 -13.26 23.74
C ALA A 60 8.44 -14.69 24.19
N THR A 61 7.37 -15.28 23.65
CA THR A 61 6.95 -16.66 23.98
C THR A 61 8.00 -17.70 23.56
N ILE A 62 8.69 -17.50 22.44
CA ILE A 62 9.77 -18.38 21.98
C ILE A 62 11.15 -18.03 22.57
N GLY A 63 11.21 -17.15 23.58
CA GLY A 63 12.45 -16.76 24.25
C GLY A 63 13.36 -15.85 23.43
N ASN A 64 12.83 -15.16 22.41
CA ASN A 64 13.57 -14.25 21.56
C ASN A 64 13.18 -12.78 21.82
N SER A 65 14.01 -11.84 21.39
CA SER A 65 13.71 -10.41 21.44
C SER A 65 13.05 -9.94 20.13
N TYR A 66 12.16 -8.96 20.25
CA TYR A 66 11.56 -8.26 19.12
C TYR A 66 12.05 -6.81 19.13
N THR A 67 12.70 -6.40 18.05
CA THR A 67 13.05 -5.01 17.81
C THR A 67 11.96 -4.39 16.94
N GLU A 68 11.21 -3.46 17.50
CA GLU A 68 10.16 -2.76 16.78
C GLU A 68 10.78 -1.78 15.78
N SER A 69 10.39 -1.90 14.50
CA SER A 69 10.75 -0.95 13.46
C SER A 69 9.65 0.10 13.28
N VAL A 70 10.08 1.35 13.16
CA VAL A 70 9.20 2.43 12.69
C VAL A 70 9.18 2.38 11.17
N GLU A 71 8.01 2.16 10.61
CA GLU A 71 7.81 2.05 9.16
C GLU A 71 7.43 3.42 8.59
N PRO A 72 7.64 3.66 7.29
CA PRO A 72 7.04 4.81 6.64
C PRO A 72 5.52 4.61 6.46
N VAL A 73 4.82 5.67 6.07
CA VAL A 73 3.45 5.54 5.55
C VAL A 73 3.54 5.22 4.07
N PHE A 74 3.02 4.05 3.67
CA PHE A 74 3.00 3.59 2.27
C PHE A 74 1.82 4.20 1.52
N LEU A 75 2.08 4.61 0.28
CA LEU A 75 1.17 5.34 -0.59
C LEU A 75 1.25 4.79 -2.01
N THR A 76 0.18 4.97 -2.77
CA THR A 76 0.14 4.64 -4.20
C THR A 76 -0.72 5.64 -4.97
N GLN A 77 -0.49 5.76 -6.28
CA GLN A 77 -1.22 6.69 -7.16
C GLN A 77 -2.64 6.20 -7.48
N SER A 78 -2.94 4.91 -7.28
CA SER A 78 -4.16 4.26 -7.75
C SER A 78 -4.99 3.70 -6.60
N LYS A 79 -6.31 3.93 -6.63
CA LYS A 79 -7.28 3.29 -5.73
C LYS A 79 -7.26 1.78 -5.89
N GLU A 80 -7.12 1.28 -7.12
CA GLU A 80 -7.07 -0.14 -7.42
C GLU A 80 -5.82 -0.82 -6.82
N LEU A 81 -4.66 -0.15 -6.87
CA LEU A 81 -3.48 -0.62 -6.16
C LEU A 81 -3.64 -0.54 -4.64
N ALA A 82 -4.24 0.53 -4.13
CA ALA A 82 -4.52 0.65 -2.69
C ALA A 82 -5.45 -0.45 -2.21
N TYR A 83 -6.50 -0.78 -2.98
CA TYR A 83 -7.43 -1.85 -2.65
C TYR A 83 -6.73 -3.22 -2.55
N TYR A 84 -5.80 -3.53 -3.47
CA TYR A 84 -4.99 -4.75 -3.36
C TYR A 84 -4.26 -4.85 -2.01
N TRP A 85 -3.63 -3.75 -1.57
CA TRP A 85 -2.92 -3.69 -0.28
C TRP A 85 -3.88 -3.75 0.92
N ALA A 86 -5.08 -3.20 0.78
CA ALA A 86 -6.14 -3.34 1.79
C ALA A 86 -6.52 -4.82 1.96
N GLU A 87 -6.69 -5.57 0.87
CA GLU A 87 -6.97 -7.00 0.93
C GLU A 87 -5.82 -7.81 1.54
N GLN A 88 -4.57 -7.46 1.24
CA GLN A 88 -3.41 -8.08 1.91
C GLN A 88 -3.43 -7.79 3.42
N THR A 89 -3.74 -6.56 3.81
CA THR A 89 -3.84 -6.17 5.23
C THR A 89 -4.92 -6.97 5.95
N VAL A 90 -6.11 -7.09 5.37
CA VAL A 90 -7.22 -7.90 5.90
C VAL A 90 -6.80 -9.36 6.03
N ARG A 91 -6.16 -9.92 5.01
CA ARG A 91 -5.68 -11.30 5.00
C ARG A 91 -4.65 -11.55 6.10
N GLU A 92 -3.66 -10.67 6.25
CA GLU A 92 -2.63 -10.78 7.29
C GLU A 92 -3.24 -10.72 8.70
N ARG A 93 -4.19 -9.82 8.92
CA ARG A 93 -4.89 -9.66 10.19
C ARG A 93 -5.79 -10.85 10.52
N SER A 94 -6.43 -11.46 9.53
CA SER A 94 -7.29 -12.64 9.71
C SER A 94 -6.57 -13.86 10.32
N VAL A 95 -5.24 -13.92 10.19
CA VAL A 95 -4.41 -14.99 10.80
C VAL A 95 -4.22 -14.77 12.30
N ARG A 96 -4.42 -13.55 12.80
CA ARG A 96 -4.10 -13.13 14.18
C ARG A 96 -5.32 -12.71 14.99
N PHE A 97 -6.36 -12.20 14.33
CA PHE A 97 -7.54 -11.64 14.97
C PHE A 97 -8.79 -12.33 14.45
N GLU A 98 -9.74 -12.56 15.37
CA GLU A 98 -11.08 -13.03 15.01
C GLU A 98 -11.93 -11.82 14.58
N GLY A 99 -12.78 -12.02 13.57
CA GLY A 99 -13.70 -11.00 13.07
C GLY A 99 -13.73 -10.92 11.55
N ASP A 100 -14.82 -10.36 11.03
CA ASP A 100 -15.00 -10.10 9.61
C ASP A 100 -14.51 -8.68 9.30
N GLU A 101 -13.22 -8.55 9.04
CA GLU A 101 -12.61 -7.30 8.58
C GLU A 101 -12.77 -7.13 7.06
N THR A 102 -12.94 -5.89 6.61
CA THR A 102 -13.12 -5.54 5.19
C THR A 102 -12.04 -4.60 4.73
N ALA A 103 -11.80 -4.58 3.42
CA ALA A 103 -10.83 -3.68 2.79
C ALA A 103 -11.35 -2.23 2.80
N VAL A 104 -10.50 -1.31 3.24
CA VAL A 104 -10.78 0.14 3.29
C VAL A 104 -9.73 0.88 2.47
N VAL A 105 -10.15 1.84 1.66
CA VAL A 105 -9.26 2.70 0.88
C VAL A 105 -9.45 4.15 1.32
N PHE A 106 -8.34 4.79 1.64
CA PHE A 106 -8.26 6.21 1.97
C PHE A 106 -7.63 7.00 0.82
N ALA A 107 -8.17 8.18 0.53
CA ALA A 107 -7.53 9.21 -0.28
C ALA A 107 -6.77 10.18 0.63
N ILE A 108 -5.57 10.52 0.20
CA ILE A 108 -4.61 11.35 0.92
C ILE A 108 -4.27 12.57 0.07
N LYS A 109 -4.62 13.75 0.56
CA LYS A 109 -4.37 15.03 -0.12
C LYS A 109 -3.43 15.88 0.70
N LEU A 110 -2.16 15.89 0.29
CA LEU A 110 -1.09 16.58 1.00
C LEU A 110 -0.91 17.99 0.43
N PRO A 111 -0.66 19.01 1.28
CA PRO A 111 -0.14 20.29 0.82
C PRO A 111 1.19 20.09 0.07
N GLU A 112 1.52 20.98 -0.85
CA GLU A 112 2.70 20.89 -1.73
C GLU A 112 3.99 20.57 -0.95
N GLU A 113 4.20 21.22 0.21
CA GLU A 113 5.38 21.00 1.05
C GLU A 113 5.49 19.56 1.58
N HIS A 114 4.36 18.93 1.93
CA HIS A 114 4.32 17.54 2.37
C HIS A 114 4.37 16.59 1.18
N ASN A 115 3.73 16.93 0.07
CA ASN A 115 3.70 16.13 -1.14
C ASN A 115 5.11 15.95 -1.74
N ALA A 116 5.94 16.99 -1.69
CA ALA A 116 7.33 16.95 -2.13
C ALA A 116 8.22 15.97 -1.32
N LYS A 117 7.74 15.48 -0.18
CA LYS A 117 8.45 14.52 0.69
C LYS A 117 8.07 13.06 0.37
N VAL A 118 7.12 12.81 -0.53
CA VAL A 118 6.79 11.47 -1.00
C VAL A 118 7.92 10.96 -1.89
N LEU A 119 8.37 9.73 -1.64
CA LEU A 119 9.51 9.11 -2.31
C LEU A 119 9.11 7.77 -2.93
N PRO A 120 9.73 7.37 -4.04
CA PRO A 120 9.59 6.01 -4.54
C PRO A 120 10.08 4.97 -3.54
N ASP A 121 9.29 3.92 -3.32
CA ASP A 121 9.64 2.81 -2.43
C ASP A 121 10.49 1.75 -3.14
N VAL A 122 11.81 1.95 -3.12
CA VAL A 122 12.75 0.91 -3.55
C VAL A 122 12.98 -0.18 -2.52
N GLY A 123 12.56 0.04 -1.26
CA GLY A 123 12.66 -0.96 -0.19
C GLY A 123 11.78 -2.17 -0.46
N ALA A 124 10.71 -1.97 -1.24
CA ALA A 124 9.85 -3.03 -1.74
C ALA A 124 10.57 -4.13 -2.54
N ALA A 125 11.76 -3.87 -3.10
CA ALA A 125 12.47 -4.86 -3.92
C ALA A 125 12.62 -6.22 -3.22
N SER A 126 12.91 -6.23 -1.91
CA SER A 126 13.04 -7.47 -1.14
C SER A 126 11.70 -8.19 -0.94
N LEU A 127 10.62 -7.44 -0.75
CA LEU A 127 9.25 -7.96 -0.70
C LEU A 127 8.86 -8.58 -2.06
N LEU A 128 9.23 -7.94 -3.16
CA LEU A 128 8.88 -8.37 -4.52
C LEU A 128 9.61 -9.66 -4.96
N MET A 129 10.69 -10.02 -4.27
CA MET A 129 11.48 -11.23 -4.55
C MET A 129 11.04 -12.47 -3.76
N VAL A 130 10.02 -12.34 -2.90
CA VAL A 130 9.38 -13.47 -2.20
C VAL A 130 8.02 -13.77 -2.83
N LYS A 131 7.41 -14.89 -2.43
CA LYS A 131 6.17 -15.41 -3.02
C LYS A 131 5.00 -14.40 -2.94
N GLU A 132 4.93 -13.64 -1.85
CA GLU A 132 3.95 -12.57 -1.66
C GLU A 132 4.17 -11.46 -2.70
N GLY A 133 5.42 -11.12 -2.97
CA GLY A 133 5.85 -10.22 -4.03
C GLY A 133 5.50 -10.68 -5.45
N GLU A 134 5.68 -11.96 -5.74
CA GLU A 134 5.29 -12.55 -7.03
C GLU A 134 3.79 -12.35 -7.31
N SER A 135 2.96 -12.46 -6.27
CA SER A 135 1.51 -12.24 -6.39
C SER A 135 1.20 -10.80 -6.77
N TYR A 136 1.90 -9.83 -6.19
CA TYR A 136 1.77 -8.42 -6.57
C TYR A 136 2.24 -8.16 -7.99
N MET A 137 3.39 -8.72 -8.39
CA MET A 137 3.91 -8.58 -9.75
C MET A 137 2.94 -9.14 -10.80
N LEU A 138 2.32 -10.29 -10.53
CA LEU A 138 1.28 -10.86 -11.39
C LEU A 138 0.03 -9.98 -11.44
N TYR A 139 -0.38 -9.40 -10.31
CA TYR A 139 -1.49 -8.47 -10.26
C TYR A 139 -1.24 -7.22 -11.11
N VAL A 140 -0.08 -6.58 -10.97
CA VAL A 140 0.28 -5.39 -11.76
C VAL A 140 0.44 -5.76 -13.24
N ALA A 141 1.10 -6.88 -13.57
CA ALA A 141 1.22 -7.33 -14.95
C ALA A 141 -0.15 -7.57 -15.61
N LYS A 142 -1.12 -8.08 -14.84
CA LYS A 142 -2.49 -8.23 -15.29
C LYS A 142 -3.17 -6.88 -15.52
N LEU A 143 -2.96 -5.88 -14.65
CA LEU A 143 -3.48 -4.52 -14.89
C LEU A 143 -2.95 -3.92 -16.19
N TYR A 144 -1.65 -4.10 -16.47
CA TYR A 144 -1.05 -3.67 -17.73
C TYR A 144 -1.73 -4.30 -18.95
N GLN A 145 -2.03 -5.61 -18.89
CA GLN A 145 -2.75 -6.32 -19.94
C GLN A 145 -4.21 -5.85 -20.07
N ASP A 146 -4.92 -5.75 -18.95
CA ASP A 146 -6.34 -5.40 -18.92
C ASP A 146 -6.57 -3.92 -19.36
N CYS A 147 -5.56 -3.04 -19.23
CA CYS A 147 -5.59 -1.63 -19.65
C CYS A 147 -4.96 -1.37 -21.03
N ASP A 148 -4.59 -2.40 -21.80
CA ASP A 148 -3.86 -2.26 -23.08
C ASP A 148 -2.56 -1.43 -22.96
N ALA A 149 -1.96 -1.40 -21.77
CA ALA A 149 -0.75 -0.64 -21.46
C ALA A 149 0.55 -1.39 -21.80
N GLY A 150 0.45 -2.58 -22.41
CA GLY A 150 1.59 -3.41 -22.81
C GLY A 150 1.96 -4.45 -21.76
N GLU A 151 3.23 -4.84 -21.72
CA GLU A 151 3.75 -5.77 -20.72
C GLU A 151 4.47 -4.99 -19.61
N LEU A 152 4.34 -5.47 -18.36
CA LEU A 152 5.13 -4.96 -17.26
C LEU A 152 6.60 -5.38 -17.44
N ASP A 153 7.41 -4.46 -17.97
CA ASP A 153 8.85 -4.64 -18.16
C ASP A 153 9.62 -3.94 -17.04
N ILE A 154 10.09 -4.70 -16.05
CA ILE A 154 10.94 -4.18 -14.96
C ILE A 154 11.94 -5.24 -14.50
N ASP A 155 13.22 -4.88 -14.50
CA ASP A 155 14.27 -5.68 -13.87
C ASP A 155 14.46 -5.18 -12.43
N LEU A 156 13.83 -5.84 -11.46
CA LEU A 156 13.86 -5.43 -10.03
C LEU A 156 15.29 -5.23 -9.50
N MET A 157 16.29 -5.95 -10.03
CA MET A 157 17.68 -5.85 -9.59
C MET A 157 18.40 -4.61 -10.15
N LYS A 158 17.91 -4.03 -11.24
CA LYS A 158 18.52 -2.88 -11.93
C LYS A 158 17.62 -1.66 -12.02
N ALA A 159 16.36 -1.80 -11.66
CA ALA A 159 15.34 -0.78 -11.81
C ALA A 159 15.71 0.51 -11.07
N GLY A 160 15.54 1.64 -11.74
CA GLY A 160 15.69 2.95 -11.14
C GLY A 160 14.59 3.21 -10.12
N ARG A 161 14.84 4.14 -9.17
CA ARG A 161 13.85 4.50 -8.13
C ARG A 161 12.49 4.88 -8.73
N LEU A 162 12.48 5.65 -9.82
CA LEU A 162 11.25 6.08 -10.47
C LEU A 162 10.49 4.94 -11.14
N GLU A 163 11.13 3.80 -11.45
CA GLU A 163 10.41 2.66 -12.01
C GLU A 163 9.55 1.96 -10.97
N TYR A 164 9.98 1.91 -9.70
CA TYR A 164 9.14 1.42 -8.59
C TYR A 164 7.90 2.30 -8.40
N LEU A 165 8.06 3.62 -8.51
CA LEU A 165 6.93 4.53 -8.45
C LEU A 165 6.02 4.39 -9.68
N ASN A 166 6.58 4.55 -10.88
CA ASN A 166 5.79 4.69 -12.09
C ASN A 166 5.24 3.33 -12.56
N LYS A 167 6.02 2.25 -12.52
CA LYS A 167 5.56 0.95 -13.03
C LYS A 167 4.80 0.13 -11.99
N LEU A 168 5.18 0.27 -10.72
CA LEU A 168 4.64 -0.55 -9.64
C LEU A 168 3.77 0.25 -8.66
N GLY A 169 3.62 1.55 -8.81
CA GLY A 169 2.80 2.37 -7.92
C GLY A 169 3.27 2.36 -6.46
N MET A 170 4.57 2.16 -6.22
CA MET A 170 5.12 2.01 -4.86
C MET A 170 5.77 3.31 -4.40
N ALA A 171 5.11 3.98 -3.46
CA ALA A 171 5.57 5.22 -2.85
C ALA A 171 5.48 5.13 -1.33
N TYR A 172 6.23 5.99 -0.65
CA TYR A 172 6.11 6.17 0.78
C TYR A 172 6.44 7.58 1.20
N ILE A 173 6.03 7.94 2.41
CA ILE A 173 6.45 9.17 3.07
C ILE A 173 6.97 8.86 4.48
N ASN A 174 8.11 9.44 4.84
CA ASN A 174 8.78 9.17 6.13
C ASN A 174 8.31 10.12 7.23
N GLN A 175 7.02 10.44 7.27
CA GLN A 175 6.39 11.25 8.31
C GLN A 175 4.96 10.75 8.57
N ASP A 176 4.42 11.06 9.74
CA ASP A 176 3.01 10.86 10.00
C ASP A 176 2.17 11.80 9.12
N ILE A 177 0.98 11.37 8.75
CA ILE A 177 0.00 12.17 8.02
C ILE A 177 -1.15 12.46 8.97
N ASP A 178 -1.46 13.73 9.18
CA ASP A 178 -2.55 14.13 10.07
C ASP A 178 -3.92 13.82 9.44
N ALA A 179 -4.91 13.57 10.31
CA ALA A 179 -6.26 13.15 9.92
C ALA A 179 -6.94 14.11 8.94
N GLU A 180 -6.62 15.42 9.01
CA GLU A 180 -7.19 16.43 8.10
C GLU A 180 -6.84 16.20 6.62
N PHE A 181 -5.78 15.45 6.33
CA PHE A 181 -5.36 15.11 4.97
C PHE A 181 -5.90 13.76 4.49
N VAL A 182 -6.68 13.06 5.31
CA VAL A 182 -7.14 11.69 5.09
C VAL A 182 -8.66 11.66 4.92
N SER A 183 -9.15 10.95 3.91
CA SER A 183 -10.58 10.79 3.66
C SER A 183 -10.91 9.39 3.14
N VAL A 184 -11.99 8.79 3.64
CA VAL A 184 -12.45 7.46 3.20
C VAL A 184 -12.99 7.56 1.77
N VAL A 185 -12.54 6.64 0.90
CA VAL A 185 -13.02 6.47 -0.49
C VAL A 185 -13.89 5.22 -0.60
N ALA A 186 -13.54 4.17 0.14
CA ALA A 186 -14.26 2.90 0.20
C ALA A 186 -14.16 2.29 1.60
N SER A 187 -15.25 1.69 2.08
CA SER A 187 -15.33 1.00 3.37
C SER A 187 -16.29 -0.19 3.32
#